data_AF-A0A356EUU4-F1
#
_entry.id   AF-A0A356EUU4-F1
#
_cell.length_a   1.000
_cell.length_b   1.000
_cell.length_c   1.000
_cell.angle_alpha   90.00
_cell.angle_beta   90.00
_cell.angle_gamma   90.00
#
_symmetry.space_group_name_H-M   'P 1'
#
loop_
_entity.id
_entity.type
_entity.pdbx_description
1 polymer ?
#
loop_
_entity_poly.entity_id
_entity_poly.type
_entity_poly.pdbx_seq_one_letter_code
_entity_poly.pdbx_strand_id
1 'polypeptide(L)'
;MDMKNKRVCGVAATFGVAAILFFSTALAPGATITLERKTIDSRKSDFRLRSESPDWMFRLSDEQSFHLNFTPQTVVKDGKETREWQANEDDATRDAFKKVVKKEPAKYHSEFPLRGVATLGDRKYGFVLDAPDAKTPGYGLLYLDRNGNGDLTDDEVIESDAVRQAREKANDAKQSTDEKQDKVREAAADMLAAAGQHSAEFPRIDLTIEIDGKKVEHPLFFTCHSYQTNDYAYAAASVCGGVYYEGQIDIDGRSRRVVLVDYNNNGRFDDPSTVNAVQYGPNQPARRYVTRGDVLYVDPQPVTDFNLIWDPAGLDFRHSVEKMICLDGKYQDLKVSPTGETLTLEPSKVPLGLVTSPNANYRAVLHGDRGVVAIKGTKDEAVALPVGEWKLVSYVIDLTDVKPADEPKPEKKPAADAKKKGGLWSALGKALGETAGESPLVSGTMPGQRRTTMVAASAVDSCPAVKVAAGETVVLPFGPPFTTTATISHYDPRRDTLYLEMEIADSTGALVTNMSINGGRPGKPKIKITDPDGKTVIEGDFEYG
;
A
#
# COMPACT_ATOMS: atom_id res chain seq x y z
N MET A 1 -26.34 -25.53 -62.57
CA MET A 1 -26.06 -25.40 -64.02
C MET A 1 -24.95 -24.37 -64.18
N ASP A 2 -23.77 -24.88 -64.54
CA ASP A 2 -22.61 -24.27 -65.19
C ASP A 2 -22.21 -22.78 -65.06
N MET A 3 -20.99 -22.62 -64.52
CA MET A 3 -19.80 -21.97 -65.09
C MET A 3 -19.90 -20.61 -65.80
N LYS A 4 -19.12 -19.62 -65.29
CA LYS A 4 -17.94 -19.10 -66.03
C LYS A 4 -16.98 -18.24 -65.17
N ASN A 5 -15.71 -18.65 -65.25
CA ASN A 5 -14.43 -18.05 -64.87
C ASN A 5 -14.27 -16.52 -65.04
N LYS A 6 -13.46 -15.91 -64.15
CA LYS A 6 -12.13 -15.36 -64.51
C LYS A 6 -11.24 -15.10 -63.27
N ARG A 7 -10.03 -15.66 -63.32
CA ARG A 7 -8.87 -15.39 -62.44
C ARG A 7 -8.22 -14.06 -62.84
N VAL A 8 -7.69 -13.32 -61.86
CA VAL A 8 -6.47 -12.52 -62.01
C VAL A 8 -5.62 -12.68 -60.74
N CYS A 9 -4.36 -13.04 -60.95
CA CYS A 9 -3.31 -13.21 -59.95
C CYS A 9 -2.90 -11.89 -59.28
N GLY A 10 -2.49 -11.95 -58.01
CA GLY A 10 -1.85 -10.84 -57.31
C GLY A 10 -1.03 -11.32 -56.10
N VAL A 11 0.23 -11.66 -56.37
CA VAL A 11 1.45 -11.55 -55.55
C VAL A 11 1.33 -11.79 -54.03
N ALA A 12 1.92 -12.90 -53.59
CA ALA A 12 2.25 -13.16 -52.19
C ALA A 12 3.41 -12.26 -51.72
N ALA A 13 3.20 -11.50 -50.66
CA ALA A 13 4.25 -10.80 -49.92
C ALA A 13 4.68 -11.66 -48.73
N THR A 14 5.88 -12.19 -48.81
CA THR A 14 6.57 -12.90 -47.74
C THR A 14 7.03 -11.88 -46.70
N PHE A 15 6.39 -11.83 -45.52
CA PHE A 15 6.92 -11.10 -44.38
C PHE A 15 8.07 -11.90 -43.77
N GLY A 16 9.31 -11.46 -44.01
CA GLY A 16 10.48 -11.92 -43.27
C GLY A 16 10.45 -11.35 -41.86
N VAL A 17 10.22 -12.21 -40.87
CA VAL A 17 10.46 -11.88 -39.46
C VAL A 17 11.97 -11.89 -39.25
N ALA A 18 12.57 -10.71 -39.11
CA ALA A 18 13.94 -10.56 -38.66
C ALA A 18 13.98 -10.90 -37.16
N ALA A 19 14.40 -12.12 -36.84
CA ALA A 19 14.76 -12.49 -35.48
C ALA A 19 16.02 -11.72 -35.08
N ILE A 20 15.85 -10.69 -34.24
CA ILE A 20 16.97 -10.02 -33.57
C ILE A 20 17.52 -11.01 -32.54
N LEU A 21 18.58 -11.72 -32.91
CA LEU A 21 19.38 -12.53 -31.99
C LEU A 21 20.16 -11.58 -31.09
N PHE A 22 19.66 -11.35 -29.87
CA PHE A 22 20.45 -10.74 -28.80
C PHE A 22 21.52 -11.75 -28.37
N PHE A 23 22.75 -11.56 -28.82
CA PHE A 23 23.91 -12.23 -28.24
C PHE A 23 24.10 -11.70 -26.82
N SER A 24 23.74 -12.50 -25.82
CA SER A 24 24.09 -12.24 -24.41
C SER A 24 25.60 -12.46 -24.25
N THR A 25 26.38 -11.39 -24.36
CA THR A 25 27.71 -11.35 -23.76
C THR A 25 27.50 -11.24 -22.26
N ALA A 26 27.92 -12.27 -21.51
CA ALA A 26 27.86 -12.25 -20.05
C ALA A 26 28.50 -10.97 -19.53
N LEU A 27 27.69 -10.12 -18.89
CA LEU A 27 28.18 -8.89 -18.30
C LEU A 27 29.13 -9.22 -17.14
N ALA A 28 30.22 -8.47 -17.01
CA ALA A 28 31.10 -8.61 -15.86
C ALA A 28 30.32 -8.28 -14.56
N PRO A 29 30.62 -8.91 -13.42
CA PRO A 29 30.03 -8.55 -12.13
C PRO A 29 30.16 -7.04 -11.88
N GLY A 30 29.05 -6.38 -11.57
CA GLY A 30 29.01 -4.91 -11.38
C GLY A 30 28.81 -4.09 -12.65
N ALA A 31 28.40 -4.70 -13.76
CA ALA A 31 27.99 -3.93 -14.92
C ALA A 31 26.77 -3.04 -14.60
N THR A 32 26.90 -1.76 -14.91
CA THR A 32 25.76 -0.85 -15.00
C THR A 32 24.91 -1.27 -16.18
N ILE A 33 23.64 -1.55 -15.92
CA ILE A 33 22.66 -1.79 -16.98
C ILE A 33 21.87 -0.51 -17.24
N THR A 34 21.45 -0.34 -18.49
CA THR A 34 20.45 0.65 -18.87
C THR A 34 19.09 -0.02 -18.89
N LEU A 35 18.12 0.63 -18.25
CA LEU A 35 16.73 0.17 -18.24
C LEU A 35 15.94 0.90 -19.31
N GLU A 36 15.02 0.18 -19.94
CA GLU A 36 14.07 0.74 -20.88
C GLU A 36 12.95 1.45 -20.13
N ARG A 37 12.72 2.72 -20.44
CA ARG A 37 11.58 3.48 -19.93
C ARG A 37 10.28 2.91 -20.50
N LYS A 38 9.33 2.61 -19.63
CA LYS A 38 7.96 2.20 -19.97
C LYS A 38 7.00 3.25 -19.43
N THR A 39 5.97 3.58 -20.21
CA THR A 39 4.91 4.49 -19.77
C THR A 39 3.54 3.82 -19.94
N ILE A 40 2.62 4.15 -19.06
CA ILE A 40 1.21 3.76 -19.21
C ILE A 40 0.40 4.93 -19.78
N ASP A 41 -0.57 4.64 -20.63
CA ASP A 41 -1.38 5.68 -21.30
C ASP A 41 -2.67 6.02 -20.55
N SER A 42 -3.10 5.14 -19.65
CA SER A 42 -4.28 5.40 -18.85
C SER A 42 -4.24 4.68 -17.53
N ARG A 43 -4.82 5.31 -16.52
CA ARG A 43 -5.03 4.72 -15.20
C ARG A 43 -6.33 3.92 -15.09
N LYS A 44 -7.04 3.69 -16.21
CA LYS A 44 -8.41 3.14 -16.22
C LYS A 44 -8.57 2.06 -15.17
N SER A 45 -9.54 2.32 -14.29
CA SER A 45 -9.93 1.60 -13.07
C SER A 45 -10.38 0.16 -13.30
N ASP A 46 -9.85 -0.56 -14.29
CA ASP A 46 -9.94 -2.01 -14.33
C ASP A 46 -9.11 -2.54 -13.14
N PHE A 47 -9.72 -2.46 -11.97
CA PHE A 47 -9.27 -3.02 -10.68
C PHE A 47 -9.09 -4.53 -10.76
N ARG A 48 -9.52 -5.15 -11.86
CA ARG A 48 -9.01 -6.45 -12.27
C ARG A 48 -7.57 -6.21 -12.71
N LEU A 49 -6.70 -6.06 -11.73
CA LEU A 49 -5.26 -6.25 -11.84
C LEU A 49 -5.11 -7.61 -12.52
N ARG A 50 -5.00 -7.59 -13.85
CA ARG A 50 -4.76 -8.80 -14.61
C ARG A 50 -3.38 -9.19 -14.19
N SER A 51 -3.28 -10.25 -13.40
CA SER A 51 -2.00 -10.78 -12.91
C SER A 51 -1.06 -11.11 -14.09
N GLU A 52 -1.63 -11.25 -15.29
CA GLU A 52 -0.96 -11.41 -16.58
C GLU A 52 -0.24 -10.14 -17.10
N SER A 53 -0.65 -8.92 -16.71
CA SER A 53 0.06 -7.68 -17.11
C SER A 53 1.01 -7.24 -15.99
N PRO A 54 2.31 -7.02 -16.26
CA PRO A 54 3.25 -6.51 -15.26
C PRO A 54 2.86 -5.13 -14.71
N ASP A 55 1.96 -4.40 -15.38
CA ASP A 55 1.48 -3.09 -14.93
C ASP A 55 0.78 -3.14 -13.56
N TRP A 56 0.38 -4.32 -13.09
CA TRP A 56 -0.16 -4.45 -11.73
C TRP A 56 0.85 -3.96 -10.68
N MET A 57 2.16 -4.14 -10.90
CA MET A 57 3.21 -3.68 -9.98
C MET A 57 3.22 -2.16 -9.86
N PHE A 58 3.04 -1.49 -10.99
CA PHE A 58 2.97 -0.05 -11.09
C PHE A 58 1.70 0.51 -10.43
N ARG A 59 0.56 -0.15 -10.62
CA ARG A 59 -0.74 0.27 -10.06
C ARG A 59 -0.84 0.17 -8.52
N LEU A 60 0.17 -0.40 -7.87
CA LEU A 60 0.22 -0.59 -6.42
C LEU A 60 1.22 0.34 -5.72
N SER A 61 1.72 1.35 -6.44
CA SER A 61 2.53 2.41 -5.86
C SER A 61 1.74 3.21 -4.80
N ASP A 62 2.45 3.72 -3.80
CA ASP A 62 1.93 4.61 -2.78
C ASP A 62 1.76 6.01 -3.37
N GLU A 63 0.53 6.35 -3.71
CA GLU A 63 0.18 7.62 -4.32
C GLU A 63 0.41 8.79 -3.35
N GLN A 64 0.90 9.92 -3.85
CA GLN A 64 0.89 11.15 -3.08
C GLN A 64 -0.57 11.56 -2.86
N SER A 65 -1.02 11.48 -1.61
CA SER A 65 -2.41 11.69 -1.23
C SER A 65 -2.59 13.01 -0.48
N PHE A 66 -3.64 13.74 -0.83
CA PHE A 66 -3.98 15.05 -0.31
C PHE A 66 -5.41 15.04 0.19
N HIS A 67 -5.66 15.56 1.38
CA HIS A 67 -6.97 15.45 2.02
C HIS A 67 -7.47 16.82 2.48
N LEU A 68 -8.76 17.06 2.27
CA LEU A 68 -9.49 18.18 2.83
C LEU A 68 -10.74 17.64 3.53
N ASN A 69 -10.75 17.72 4.85
CA ASN A 69 -11.90 17.30 5.65
C ASN A 69 -12.82 18.48 5.92
N PHE A 70 -14.11 18.22 6.11
CA PHE A 70 -15.07 19.25 6.46
C PHE A 70 -15.80 18.91 7.75
N THR A 71 -15.97 19.91 8.62
CA THR A 71 -16.82 19.79 9.80
C THR A 71 -18.07 20.62 9.60
N PRO A 72 -19.26 20.03 9.81
CA PRO A 72 -20.50 20.80 9.81
C PRO A 72 -20.56 21.69 11.07
N GLN A 73 -20.86 22.96 10.87
CA GLN A 73 -21.09 23.96 11.91
C GLN A 73 -22.56 24.38 11.90
N THR A 74 -23.20 24.42 13.06
CA THR A 74 -24.51 25.05 13.20
C THR A 74 -24.32 26.54 13.40
N VAL A 75 -24.76 27.34 12.44
CA VAL A 75 -24.69 28.81 12.47
C VAL A 75 -26.11 29.36 12.52
N VAL A 76 -26.39 30.29 13.43
CA VAL A 76 -27.67 31.00 13.49
C VAL A 76 -27.60 32.21 12.58
N LYS A 77 -28.36 32.20 11.48
CA LYS A 77 -28.52 33.34 10.57
C LYS A 77 -29.97 33.81 10.61
N ASP A 78 -30.19 35.10 10.90
CA ASP A 78 -31.52 35.71 11.02
C ASP A 78 -32.47 34.98 11.99
N GLY A 79 -31.92 34.46 13.10
CA GLY A 79 -32.69 33.70 14.11
C GLY A 79 -33.05 32.28 13.69
N LYS A 80 -32.58 31.80 12.53
CA LYS A 80 -32.75 30.42 12.06
C LYS A 80 -31.43 29.67 12.11
N GLU A 81 -31.46 28.47 12.67
CA GLU A 81 -30.33 27.54 12.61
C GLU A 81 -30.13 27.06 11.16
N THR A 82 -28.92 27.26 10.66
CA THR A 82 -28.45 26.82 9.35
C THR A 82 -27.19 26.00 9.54
N ARG A 83 -27.01 24.98 8.69
CA ARG A 83 -25.81 24.13 8.71
C ARG A 83 -24.86 24.63 7.65
N GLU A 84 -23.66 25.01 8.06
CA GLU A 84 -22.58 25.46 7.18
C GLU A 84 -21.41 24.50 7.27
N TRP A 85 -20.64 24.36 6.19
CA TRP A 85 -19.45 23.52 6.20
C TRP A 85 -18.23 24.37 6.47
N GLN A 86 -17.33 23.87 7.32
CA GLN A 86 -16.03 24.45 7.54
C GLN A 86 -14.96 23.50 7.03
N ALA A 87 -14.15 23.97 6.09
CA ALA A 87 -12.95 23.27 5.64
C ALA A 87 -11.91 23.21 6.76
N ASN A 88 -11.41 22.01 7.04
CA ASN A 88 -10.34 21.74 7.99
C ASN A 88 -9.06 21.39 7.22
N GLU A 89 -8.51 22.41 6.55
CA GLU A 89 -7.17 22.32 5.96
C GLU A 89 -6.14 22.52 7.09
N ASP A 90 -5.17 21.61 7.21
CA ASP A 90 -4.13 21.75 8.22
C ASP A 90 -3.18 22.91 7.86
N ASP A 91 -2.62 23.56 8.88
CA ASP A 91 -1.78 24.74 8.71
C ASP A 91 -0.52 24.43 7.87
N ALA A 92 0.03 23.22 7.97
CA ALA A 92 1.21 22.82 7.22
C ALA A 92 0.93 22.70 5.71
N THR A 93 -0.19 22.12 5.32
CA THR A 93 -0.64 22.05 3.91
C THR A 93 -0.83 23.45 3.36
N ARG A 94 -1.56 24.32 4.08
CA ARG A 94 -1.81 25.70 3.64
C ARG A 94 -0.52 26.51 3.50
N ASP A 95 0.40 26.38 4.45
CA ASP A 95 1.67 27.11 4.44
C ASP A 95 2.62 26.57 3.35
N ALA A 96 2.63 25.26 3.12
CA ALA A 96 3.34 24.66 2.00
C ALA A 96 2.80 25.17 0.67
N PHE A 97 1.48 25.24 0.50
CA PHE A 97 0.84 25.76 -0.71
C PHE A 97 1.21 27.23 -0.96
N LYS A 98 1.06 28.11 0.04
CA LYS A 98 1.42 29.54 -0.06
C LYS A 98 2.90 29.78 -0.38
N LYS A 99 3.78 28.85 0.03
CA LYS A 99 5.21 28.95 -0.27
C LYS A 99 5.52 28.67 -1.74
N VAL A 100 4.75 27.77 -2.36
CA VAL A 100 4.96 27.32 -3.75
C VAL A 100 4.15 28.18 -4.73
N VAL A 101 2.87 28.40 -4.43
CA VAL A 101 1.94 29.16 -5.27
C VAL A 101 1.93 30.63 -4.87
N LYS A 102 2.25 31.49 -5.82
CA LYS A 102 2.34 32.96 -5.69
C LYS A 102 1.16 33.67 -6.34
N LYS A 103 0.52 33.04 -7.32
CA LYS A 103 -0.61 33.60 -8.07
C LYS A 103 -1.65 32.52 -8.36
N GLU A 104 -2.87 32.78 -7.91
CA GLU A 104 -4.06 31.95 -8.13
C GLU A 104 -5.02 32.67 -9.10
N PRO A 105 -5.95 31.94 -9.75
CA PRO A 105 -7.12 32.55 -10.38
C PRO A 105 -7.85 33.50 -9.42
N ALA A 106 -8.38 34.61 -9.96
CA ALA A 106 -9.08 35.61 -9.15
C ALA A 106 -10.32 35.04 -8.42
N LYS A 107 -10.89 33.96 -8.95
CA LYS A 107 -12.04 33.27 -8.37
C LYS A 107 -12.05 31.81 -8.78
N TYR A 108 -12.35 30.94 -7.81
CA TYR A 108 -12.69 29.53 -8.02
C TYR A 108 -14.21 29.33 -8.07
N HIS A 109 -14.65 28.24 -8.68
CA HIS A 109 -16.06 27.87 -8.76
C HIS A 109 -16.57 27.24 -7.46
N SER A 110 -15.73 26.40 -6.82
CA SER A 110 -15.97 25.82 -5.50
C SER A 110 -15.73 26.86 -4.41
N GLU A 111 -16.57 26.81 -3.37
CA GLU A 111 -16.32 27.54 -2.11
C GLU A 111 -15.08 27.00 -1.40
N PHE A 112 -14.83 25.70 -1.54
CA PHE A 112 -13.73 24.99 -0.91
C PHE A 112 -12.91 24.23 -1.96
N PRO A 113 -12.10 24.93 -2.78
CA PRO A 113 -11.22 24.24 -3.71
C PRO A 113 -10.14 23.46 -2.92
N LEU A 114 -9.84 22.23 -3.36
CA LEU A 114 -8.82 21.41 -2.70
C LEU A 114 -7.45 21.86 -3.22
N ARG A 115 -6.60 22.30 -2.31
CA ARG A 115 -5.23 22.75 -2.58
C ARG A 115 -4.24 21.66 -2.20
N GLY A 116 -3.15 21.55 -2.95
CA GLY A 116 -2.08 20.61 -2.64
C GLY A 116 -0.74 21.00 -3.26
N VAL A 117 0.30 20.36 -2.76
CA VAL A 117 1.69 20.52 -3.24
C VAL A 117 2.30 19.15 -3.47
N ALA A 118 2.42 18.75 -4.73
CA ALA A 118 3.12 17.52 -5.10
C ALA A 118 4.63 17.76 -5.08
N THR A 119 5.40 16.81 -4.55
CA THR A 119 6.86 16.80 -4.67
C THR A 119 7.22 15.90 -5.85
N LEU A 120 7.86 16.46 -6.87
CA LEU A 120 8.21 15.76 -8.11
C LEU A 120 9.64 16.10 -8.53
N GLY A 121 10.49 15.09 -8.63
CA GLY A 121 11.94 15.25 -8.69
C GLY A 121 12.45 16.08 -7.51
N ASP A 122 13.21 17.12 -7.82
CA ASP A 122 13.81 18.01 -6.82
C ASP A 122 12.91 19.22 -6.50
N ARG A 123 11.72 19.30 -7.08
CA ARG A 123 10.85 20.47 -7.04
C ARG A 123 9.49 20.17 -6.41
N LYS A 124 8.81 21.25 -6.02
CA LYS A 124 7.44 21.23 -5.52
C LYS A 124 6.53 21.94 -6.51
N TYR A 125 5.38 21.34 -6.78
CA TYR A 125 4.41 21.77 -7.78
C TYR A 125 3.07 22.00 -7.08
N GLY A 126 2.59 23.25 -7.14
CA GLY A 126 1.30 23.60 -6.59
C GLY A 126 0.17 23.16 -7.52
N PHE A 127 -0.94 22.70 -6.94
CA PHE A 127 -2.14 22.42 -7.71
C PHE A 127 -3.41 22.77 -6.93
N VAL A 128 -4.48 23.02 -7.66
CA VAL A 128 -5.82 23.23 -7.12
C VAL A 128 -6.84 22.44 -7.91
N LEU A 129 -7.66 21.68 -7.20
CA LEU A 129 -8.86 21.07 -7.74
C LEU A 129 -10.07 21.97 -7.48
N ASP A 130 -10.88 22.16 -8.50
CA ASP A 130 -12.03 23.04 -8.47
C ASP A 130 -13.27 22.41 -9.13
N ALA A 131 -14.43 22.98 -8.84
CA ALA A 131 -15.69 22.58 -9.47
C ALA A 131 -15.73 23.01 -10.95
N PRO A 132 -16.39 22.25 -11.83
CA PRO A 132 -16.56 22.64 -13.25
C PRO A 132 -17.30 23.96 -13.43
N ASP A 133 -18.24 24.24 -12.53
CA ASP A 133 -18.98 25.48 -12.41
C ASP A 133 -19.60 25.58 -11.00
N ALA A 134 -20.29 26.70 -10.70
CA ALA A 134 -20.85 26.96 -9.37
C ALA A 134 -22.06 26.08 -8.99
N LYS A 135 -22.60 25.30 -9.93
CA LYS A 135 -23.79 24.45 -9.74
C LYS A 135 -23.47 22.96 -9.76
N THR A 136 -22.37 22.58 -10.39
CA THR A 136 -21.92 21.20 -10.46
C THR A 136 -21.13 20.82 -9.20
N PRO A 137 -21.61 19.88 -8.39
CA PRO A 137 -20.86 19.39 -7.24
C PRO A 137 -19.64 18.55 -7.66
N GLY A 138 -18.68 18.42 -6.74
CA GLY A 138 -17.44 17.69 -6.96
C GLY A 138 -16.34 18.52 -7.63
N TYR A 139 -15.21 17.87 -7.90
CA TYR A 139 -14.01 18.49 -8.45
C TYR A 139 -13.76 17.95 -9.85
N GLY A 140 -13.82 18.81 -10.86
CA GLY A 140 -13.65 18.41 -12.26
C GLY A 140 -12.71 19.29 -13.06
N LEU A 141 -12.11 20.30 -12.43
CA LEU A 141 -11.05 21.13 -12.99
C LEU A 141 -9.79 20.97 -12.15
N LEU A 142 -8.63 20.95 -12.82
CA LEU A 142 -7.31 20.91 -12.22
C LEU A 142 -6.49 22.10 -12.74
N TYR A 143 -6.11 22.98 -11.83
CA TYR A 143 -5.09 23.98 -12.02
C TYR A 143 -3.77 23.40 -11.53
N LEU A 144 -2.75 23.30 -12.38
CA LEU A 144 -1.45 22.73 -12.05
C LEU A 144 -0.36 23.67 -12.53
N ASP A 145 0.57 24.02 -11.64
CA ASP A 145 1.76 24.83 -11.94
C ASP A 145 2.77 23.98 -12.72
N ARG A 146 2.50 23.67 -14.00
CA ARG A 146 3.28 22.69 -14.79
C ARG A 146 4.70 23.17 -15.04
N ASN A 147 4.94 24.47 -15.05
CA ASN A 147 6.27 25.04 -15.24
C ASN A 147 7.03 25.29 -13.91
N GLY A 148 6.34 25.20 -12.77
CA GLY A 148 6.87 25.34 -11.42
C GLY A 148 7.22 26.78 -11.02
N ASN A 149 6.64 27.79 -11.67
CA ASN A 149 6.91 29.21 -11.38
C ASN A 149 6.06 29.77 -10.22
N GLY A 150 5.04 29.02 -9.79
CA GLY A 150 4.07 29.38 -8.76
C GLY A 150 2.87 30.18 -9.27
N ASP A 151 2.64 30.28 -10.57
CA ASP A 151 1.47 30.91 -11.18
C ASP A 151 0.52 29.81 -11.69
N LEU A 152 -0.69 29.75 -11.14
CA LEU A 152 -1.71 28.79 -11.58
C LEU A 152 -2.59 29.32 -12.72
N THR A 153 -2.27 30.51 -13.25
CA THR A 153 -3.09 31.21 -14.25
C THR A 153 -2.46 31.28 -15.63
N ASP A 154 -1.18 30.94 -15.77
CA ASP A 154 -0.46 30.91 -17.03
C ASP A 154 -0.41 29.50 -17.67
N ASP A 155 -0.78 28.47 -16.91
CA ASP A 155 -1.03 27.11 -17.37
C ASP A 155 -2.51 26.88 -17.74
N GLU A 156 -2.73 26.00 -18.73
CA GLU A 156 -4.08 25.60 -19.16
C GLU A 156 -4.76 24.77 -18.08
N VAL A 157 -6.03 25.09 -17.79
CA VAL A 157 -6.86 24.32 -16.87
C VAL A 157 -7.20 22.97 -17.49
N ILE A 158 -6.97 21.91 -16.72
CA ILE A 158 -7.18 20.54 -17.17
C ILE A 158 -8.55 20.07 -16.69
N GLU A 159 -9.39 19.62 -17.61
CA GLU A 159 -10.70 19.04 -17.29
C GLU A 159 -10.57 17.55 -16.98
N SER A 160 -11.39 17.07 -16.05
CA SER A 160 -11.55 15.63 -15.84
C SER A 160 -12.18 14.97 -17.08
N ASP A 161 -11.93 13.68 -17.25
CA ASP A 161 -12.48 12.91 -18.37
C ASP A 161 -14.02 12.97 -18.39
N ALA A 162 -14.66 12.99 -17.22
CA ALA A 162 -16.12 13.11 -17.11
C ALA A 162 -16.62 14.48 -17.60
N VAL A 163 -15.96 15.57 -17.21
CA VAL A 163 -16.32 16.93 -17.64
C VAL A 163 -16.11 17.10 -19.14
N ARG A 164 -14.97 16.64 -19.65
CA ARG A 164 -14.65 16.69 -21.08
C ARG A 164 -15.68 15.93 -21.91
N GLN A 165 -16.01 14.69 -21.53
CA GLN A 165 -17.04 13.89 -22.21
C GLN A 165 -18.43 14.54 -22.15
N ALA A 166 -18.79 15.16 -21.02
CA ALA A 166 -20.06 15.88 -20.89
C ALA A 166 -20.12 17.09 -21.84
N ARG A 167 -19.03 17.86 -21.95
CA ARG A 167 -18.92 19.01 -22.87
C ARG A 167 -18.91 18.60 -24.34
N GLU A 168 -18.19 17.55 -24.70
CA GLU A 168 -18.19 16.96 -26.05
C GLU A 168 -19.62 16.57 -26.46
N LYS A 169 -20.33 15.80 -25.62
CA LYS A 169 -21.74 15.43 -25.87
C LYS A 169 -22.66 16.65 -25.99
N ALA A 170 -22.47 17.67 -25.16
CA ALA A 170 -23.26 18.90 -25.22
C ALA A 170 -23.00 19.70 -26.50
N ASN A 171 -21.78 19.67 -27.03
CA ASN A 171 -21.41 20.32 -28.30
C ASN A 171 -21.93 19.55 -29.51
N ASP A 172 -21.87 18.22 -29.50
CA ASP A 172 -22.49 17.38 -30.53
C ASP A 172 -24.02 17.60 -30.59
N ALA A 173 -24.65 17.77 -29.42
CA ALA A 173 -26.07 18.06 -29.33
C ALA A 173 -26.44 19.42 -29.95
N LYS A 174 -25.59 20.46 -29.81
CA LYS A 174 -25.78 21.79 -30.44
C LYS A 174 -25.87 21.74 -31.97
N GLN A 175 -25.42 20.65 -32.60
CA GLN A 175 -25.53 20.44 -34.04
C GLN A 175 -26.81 19.69 -34.46
N SER A 176 -27.70 19.33 -33.51
CA SER A 176 -28.99 18.65 -33.75
C SER A 176 -30.20 19.54 -33.44
N THR A 177 -31.39 19.24 -33.96
CA THR A 177 -32.61 20.06 -33.80
C THR A 177 -33.08 20.27 -32.35
N ASP A 178 -33.71 21.43 -32.10
CA ASP A 178 -33.87 22.10 -30.79
C ASP A 178 -34.38 21.26 -29.60
N GLU A 179 -35.34 20.34 -29.77
CA GLU A 179 -35.88 19.56 -28.63
C GLU A 179 -34.92 18.49 -28.08
N LYS A 180 -33.93 18.04 -28.86
CA LYS A 180 -32.92 17.09 -28.38
C LYS A 180 -31.80 17.78 -27.60
N GLN A 181 -31.61 19.09 -27.81
CA GLN A 181 -30.51 19.83 -27.20
C GLN A 181 -30.68 20.01 -25.69
N ASP A 182 -31.87 20.42 -25.26
CA ASP A 182 -32.13 20.70 -23.85
C ASP A 182 -32.07 19.42 -23.01
N LYS A 183 -32.63 18.31 -23.52
CA LYS A 183 -32.56 17.01 -22.85
C LYS A 183 -31.15 16.46 -22.74
N VAL A 184 -30.28 16.68 -23.73
CA VAL A 184 -28.88 16.21 -23.65
C VAL A 184 -28.05 17.09 -22.71
N ARG A 185 -28.31 18.40 -22.65
CA ARG A 185 -27.65 19.29 -21.68
C ARG A 185 -28.10 19.02 -20.25
N GLU A 186 -29.40 18.80 -20.05
CA GLU A 186 -29.97 18.40 -18.77
C GLU A 186 -29.40 17.03 -18.34
N ALA A 187 -29.35 16.05 -19.25
CA ALA A 187 -28.73 14.75 -18.97
C ALA A 187 -27.21 14.86 -18.67
N ALA A 188 -26.47 15.74 -19.34
CA ALA A 188 -25.05 15.97 -19.07
C ALA A 188 -24.84 16.65 -17.69
N ALA A 189 -25.71 17.57 -17.31
CA ALA A 189 -25.71 18.20 -15.99
C ALA A 189 -26.12 17.21 -14.90
N ASP A 190 -27.12 16.37 -15.14
CA ASP A 190 -27.56 15.30 -14.23
C ASP A 190 -26.48 14.24 -14.04
N MET A 191 -25.75 13.88 -15.11
CA MET A 191 -24.59 12.97 -15.02
C MET A 191 -23.50 13.51 -14.09
N LEU A 192 -23.34 14.84 -13.98
CA LEU A 192 -22.38 15.48 -13.09
C LEU A 192 -22.95 15.70 -11.66
N ALA A 193 -24.26 15.87 -11.52
CA ALA A 193 -24.92 16.21 -10.25
C ALA A 193 -25.37 15.00 -9.41
N ALA A 194 -25.54 13.82 -10.01
CA ALA A 194 -26.17 12.66 -9.35
C ALA A 194 -25.19 11.82 -8.52
N ALA A 195 -24.90 12.24 -7.27
CA ALA A 195 -24.62 11.39 -6.07
C ALA A 195 -23.92 12.23 -4.98
N GLY A 196 -24.09 11.88 -3.69
CA GLY A 196 -23.25 12.45 -2.60
C GLY A 196 -21.77 11.99 -2.63
N GLN A 197 -21.37 11.28 -3.67
CA GLN A 197 -20.02 10.80 -3.93
C GLN A 197 -19.64 11.15 -5.36
N HIS A 198 -18.56 11.91 -5.54
CA HIS A 198 -18.03 12.25 -6.87
C HIS A 198 -16.60 11.75 -7.00
N SER A 199 -16.30 11.15 -8.14
CA SER A 199 -14.94 10.78 -8.53
C SER A 199 -14.59 11.48 -9.85
N ALA A 200 -13.39 12.02 -9.93
CA ALA A 200 -12.84 12.56 -11.16
C ALA A 200 -11.49 11.90 -11.46
N GLU A 201 -11.33 11.50 -12.72
CA GLU A 201 -10.06 11.09 -13.29
C GLU A 201 -9.65 12.13 -14.31
N PHE A 202 -8.40 12.59 -14.26
CA PHE A 202 -7.85 13.53 -15.21
C PHE A 202 -7.07 12.77 -16.30
N PRO A 203 -6.98 13.33 -17.52
CA PRO A 203 -6.15 12.75 -18.57
C PRO A 203 -4.69 12.67 -18.12
N ARG A 204 -3.89 11.84 -18.79
CA ARG A 204 -2.43 11.79 -18.61
C ARG A 204 -1.83 13.19 -18.77
N ILE A 205 -0.98 13.57 -17.83
CA ILE A 205 -0.25 14.85 -17.85
C ILE A 205 1.23 14.53 -17.99
N ASP A 206 1.85 14.92 -19.11
CA ASP A 206 3.29 14.81 -19.26
C ASP A 206 3.98 16.06 -18.70
N LEU A 207 4.65 15.91 -17.56
CA LEU A 207 5.36 16.98 -16.87
C LEU A 207 6.87 16.87 -17.13
N THR A 208 7.56 17.98 -17.36
CA THR A 208 9.03 17.98 -17.31
C THR A 208 9.49 18.32 -15.89
N ILE A 209 10.08 17.35 -15.21
CA ILE A 209 10.61 17.52 -13.85
C ILE A 209 12.14 17.61 -13.88
N GLU A 210 12.72 18.13 -12.81
CA GLU A 210 14.18 18.25 -12.65
C GLU A 210 14.66 17.28 -11.58
N ILE A 211 15.68 16.48 -11.89
CA ILE A 211 16.31 15.50 -10.99
C ILE A 211 17.82 15.64 -11.12
N ASP A 212 18.48 16.05 -10.05
CA ASP A 212 19.91 16.36 -9.97
C ASP A 212 20.37 17.25 -11.15
N GLY A 213 19.57 18.27 -11.49
CA GLY A 213 19.80 19.19 -12.59
C GLY A 213 19.47 18.66 -14.00
N LYS A 214 19.03 17.40 -14.13
CA LYS A 214 18.57 16.82 -15.40
C LYS A 214 17.07 17.01 -15.57
N LYS A 215 16.64 17.39 -16.77
CA LYS A 215 15.22 17.47 -17.13
C LYS A 215 14.75 16.13 -17.67
N VAL A 216 13.71 15.57 -17.07
CA VAL A 216 13.09 14.31 -17.51
C VAL A 216 11.60 14.48 -17.69
N GLU A 217 11.05 13.83 -18.72
CA GLU A 217 9.60 13.73 -18.87
C GLU A 217 9.05 12.70 -17.89
N HIS A 218 8.05 13.10 -17.12
CA HIS A 218 7.42 12.28 -16.12
C HIS A 218 5.89 12.35 -16.32
N PRO A 219 5.28 11.29 -16.88
CA PRO A 219 3.82 11.21 -16.99
C PRO A 219 3.19 11.08 -15.60
N LEU A 220 2.08 11.75 -15.39
CA LEU A 220 1.33 11.78 -14.15
C LEU A 220 -0.16 11.51 -14.42
N PHE A 221 -0.82 10.96 -13.41
CA PHE A 221 -2.27 10.92 -13.34
C PHE A 221 -2.74 11.55 -12.03
N PHE A 222 -3.79 12.35 -12.15
CA PHE A 222 -4.52 12.88 -11.02
C PHE A 222 -5.86 12.17 -10.92
N THR A 223 -6.22 11.80 -9.71
CA THR A 223 -7.58 11.39 -9.36
C THR A 223 -8.07 12.23 -8.20
N CYS A 224 -9.39 12.42 -8.15
CA CYS A 224 -10.05 13.05 -7.03
C CYS A 224 -11.26 12.25 -6.63
N HIS A 225 -11.48 12.14 -5.32
CA HIS A 225 -12.68 11.63 -4.72
C HIS A 225 -13.23 12.67 -3.75
N SER A 226 -14.52 12.91 -3.78
CA SER A 226 -15.20 13.71 -2.78
C SER A 226 -16.47 13.03 -2.34
N TYR A 227 -16.79 13.22 -1.06
CA TYR A 227 -17.91 12.58 -0.42
C TYR A 227 -18.54 13.55 0.57
N GLN A 228 -19.86 13.60 0.58
CA GLN A 228 -20.63 14.41 1.50
C GLN A 228 -21.84 13.64 2.01
N THR A 229 -21.97 13.62 3.34
CA THR A 229 -23.17 13.19 4.07
C THR A 229 -23.71 14.35 4.87
N ASN A 230 -24.73 14.11 5.69
CA ASN A 230 -25.17 15.08 6.65
C ASN A 230 -24.04 15.45 7.61
N ASP A 231 -23.34 14.47 8.19
CA ASP A 231 -22.47 14.70 9.37
C ASP A 231 -20.99 14.78 9.07
N TYR A 232 -20.60 14.46 7.84
CA TYR A 232 -19.21 14.44 7.43
C TYR A 232 -19.11 14.68 5.92
N ALA A 233 -18.09 15.43 5.52
CA ALA A 233 -17.67 15.52 4.14
C ALA A 233 -16.15 15.52 4.05
N TYR A 234 -15.62 15.07 2.91
CA TYR A 234 -14.21 15.18 2.58
C TYR A 234 -14.00 15.29 1.07
N ALA A 235 -12.83 15.79 0.70
CA ALA A 235 -12.26 15.68 -0.61
C ALA A 235 -10.86 15.09 -0.46
N ALA A 236 -10.48 14.21 -1.38
CA ALA A 236 -9.18 13.61 -1.46
C ALA A 236 -8.69 13.70 -2.91
N ALA A 237 -7.41 13.99 -3.09
CA ALA A 237 -6.74 13.92 -4.37
C ALA A 237 -5.57 12.96 -4.26
N SER A 238 -5.30 12.25 -5.35
CA SER A 238 -4.13 11.40 -5.43
C SER A 238 -3.35 11.68 -6.72
N VAL A 239 -2.03 11.73 -6.58
CA VAL A 239 -1.09 11.88 -7.69
C VAL A 239 -0.27 10.62 -7.78
N CYS A 240 -0.26 10.01 -8.97
CA CYS A 240 0.61 8.89 -9.27
C CYS A 240 1.42 9.17 -10.53
N GLY A 241 2.62 8.60 -10.60
CA GLY A 241 3.39 8.56 -11.82
C GLY A 241 2.67 7.77 -12.92
N GLY A 242 3.28 7.71 -14.09
CA GLY A 242 2.84 6.86 -15.19
C GLY A 242 4.02 6.17 -15.86
N VAL A 243 5.13 6.02 -15.15
CA VAL A 243 6.41 5.57 -15.68
C VAL A 243 7.05 4.55 -14.76
N TYR A 244 7.64 3.52 -15.36
CA TYR A 244 8.52 2.57 -14.71
C TYR A 244 9.66 2.21 -15.65
N TYR A 245 10.68 1.54 -15.14
CA TYR A 245 11.84 1.12 -15.91
C TYR A 245 11.95 -0.40 -15.90
N GLU A 246 12.29 -1.00 -17.04
CA GLU A 246 12.39 -2.44 -17.20
C GLU A 246 13.68 -2.83 -17.91
N GLY A 247 14.28 -3.94 -17.49
CA GLY A 247 15.49 -4.45 -18.13
C GLY A 247 15.78 -5.90 -17.83
N GLN A 248 16.96 -6.33 -18.27
CA GLN A 248 17.54 -7.63 -17.96
C GLN A 248 18.88 -7.42 -17.27
N ILE A 249 19.17 -8.24 -16.27
CA ILE A 249 20.44 -8.24 -15.56
C ILE A 249 20.97 -9.66 -15.41
N ASP A 250 22.28 -9.84 -15.59
CA ASP A 250 22.94 -11.11 -15.29
C ASP A 250 23.32 -11.17 -13.81
N ILE A 251 22.69 -12.09 -13.06
CA ILE A 251 23.01 -12.36 -11.65
C ILE A 251 23.36 -13.85 -11.53
N ASP A 252 24.54 -14.16 -11.02
CA ASP A 252 25.05 -15.53 -10.89
C ASP A 252 24.96 -16.35 -12.20
N GLY A 253 25.23 -15.71 -13.34
CA GLY A 253 25.18 -16.33 -14.67
C GLY A 253 23.75 -16.61 -15.18
N ARG A 254 22.72 -16.03 -14.56
CA ARG A 254 21.33 -16.09 -15.03
C ARG A 254 20.88 -14.69 -15.42
N SER A 255 20.34 -14.56 -16.63
CA SER A 255 19.61 -13.35 -17.04
C SER A 255 18.28 -13.31 -16.27
N ARG A 256 18.06 -12.24 -15.52
CA ARG A 256 16.90 -11.99 -14.67
C ARG A 256 16.19 -10.74 -15.18
N ARG A 257 14.86 -10.78 -15.23
CA ARG A 257 14.03 -9.62 -15.54
C ARG A 257 14.00 -8.70 -14.33
N VAL A 258 14.19 -7.41 -14.54
CA VAL A 258 14.05 -6.40 -13.48
C VAL A 258 13.04 -5.33 -13.87
N VAL A 259 12.24 -4.90 -12.89
CA VAL A 259 11.30 -3.80 -13.04
C VAL A 259 11.47 -2.85 -11.86
N LEU A 260 11.83 -1.60 -12.14
CA LEU A 260 12.06 -0.55 -11.18
C LEU A 260 10.87 0.43 -11.22
N VAL A 261 10.25 0.62 -10.06
CA VAL A 261 9.03 1.41 -9.89
C VAL A 261 9.31 2.54 -8.90
N ASP A 262 9.00 3.76 -9.34
CA ASP A 262 8.83 4.93 -8.47
C ASP A 262 7.59 4.66 -7.62
N TYR A 263 7.83 4.16 -6.41
CA TYR A 263 6.74 3.60 -5.62
C TYR A 263 6.12 4.66 -4.72
N ASN A 264 6.83 5.73 -4.37
CA ASN A 264 6.26 6.87 -3.64
C ASN A 264 5.70 7.96 -4.58
N ASN A 265 5.79 7.73 -5.90
CA ASN A 265 5.31 8.58 -6.98
C ASN A 265 5.89 10.00 -6.94
N ASN A 266 7.15 10.18 -6.54
CA ASN A 266 7.79 11.48 -6.45
C ASN A 266 8.69 11.80 -7.64
N GLY A 267 8.73 10.96 -8.67
CA GLY A 267 9.52 11.15 -9.88
C GLY A 267 10.99 10.75 -9.78
N ARG A 268 11.51 10.46 -8.58
CA ARG A 268 12.81 9.83 -8.37
C ARG A 268 12.64 8.31 -8.29
N PHE A 269 13.76 7.59 -8.43
CA PHE A 269 13.79 6.12 -8.42
C PHE A 269 14.89 5.57 -7.49
N ASP A 270 15.49 6.45 -6.68
CA ASP A 270 16.59 6.15 -5.76
C ASP A 270 16.21 6.30 -4.28
N ASP A 271 14.92 6.43 -3.95
CA ASP A 271 14.48 6.65 -2.59
C ASP A 271 14.55 5.36 -1.76
N PRO A 272 15.26 5.38 -0.62
CA PRO A 272 15.24 4.27 0.32
C PRO A 272 13.93 4.22 1.11
N SER A 273 13.60 3.05 1.64
CA SER A 273 12.53 2.98 2.64
C SER A 273 12.94 3.70 3.92
N THR A 274 11.97 4.31 4.59
CA THR A 274 12.16 4.88 5.91
C THR A 274 11.37 4.08 6.95
N VAL A 275 11.89 4.02 8.18
CA VAL A 275 11.17 3.41 9.30
C VAL A 275 10.78 4.50 10.27
N ASN A 276 9.47 4.72 10.37
CA ASN A 276 8.87 5.72 11.23
C ASN A 276 8.20 5.05 12.43
N ALA A 277 8.21 5.72 13.58
CA ALA A 277 7.44 5.31 14.74
C ALA A 277 6.07 5.99 14.69
N VAL A 278 5.00 5.19 14.53
CA VAL A 278 3.62 5.67 14.44
C VAL A 278 2.88 5.34 15.72
N GLN A 279 2.39 6.36 16.40
CA GLN A 279 1.54 6.22 17.59
C GLN A 279 0.07 6.27 17.17
N TYR A 280 -0.64 5.13 17.32
CA TYR A 280 -2.06 5.01 16.93
C TYR A 280 -3.04 5.50 18.01
N GLY A 281 -2.57 5.75 19.22
CA GLY A 281 -3.39 6.27 20.32
C GLY A 281 -2.55 6.84 21.46
N PRO A 282 -3.12 7.71 22.30
CA PRO A 282 -2.37 8.46 23.32
C PRO A 282 -1.64 7.57 24.33
N ASN A 283 -2.15 6.34 24.56
CA ASN A 283 -1.59 5.38 25.52
C ASN A 283 -0.98 4.14 24.87
N GLN A 284 -0.92 4.08 23.54
CA GLN A 284 -0.31 2.96 22.84
C GLN A 284 1.17 3.23 22.56
N PRO A 285 2.04 2.21 22.67
CA PRO A 285 3.43 2.38 22.26
C PRO A 285 3.51 2.64 20.75
N ALA A 286 4.45 3.49 20.35
CA ALA A 286 4.68 3.77 18.94
C ALA A 286 5.17 2.50 18.23
N ARG A 287 4.50 2.15 17.14
CA ARG A 287 4.82 0.98 16.31
C ARG A 287 5.76 1.40 15.20
N ARG A 288 6.78 0.60 14.92
CA ARG A 288 7.66 0.80 13.77
C ARG A 288 6.91 0.44 12.50
N TYR A 289 6.88 1.37 11.56
CA TYR A 289 6.22 1.25 10.28
C TYR A 289 7.19 1.59 9.17
N VAL A 290 7.27 0.74 8.14
CA VAL A 290 8.07 1.02 6.95
C VAL A 290 7.23 1.88 6.01
N THR A 291 7.66 3.11 5.81
CA THR A 291 7.21 3.93 4.68
C THR A 291 8.12 3.60 3.52
N ARG A 292 7.55 3.03 2.46
CA ARG A 292 8.34 2.55 1.33
C ARG A 292 8.86 3.74 0.50
N GLY A 293 10.14 3.68 0.17
CA GLY A 293 10.69 4.42 -0.96
C GLY A 293 10.39 3.65 -2.23
N ASP A 294 11.36 3.55 -3.12
CA ASP A 294 11.18 2.88 -4.41
C ASP A 294 11.29 1.36 -4.33
N VAL A 295 10.81 0.69 -5.39
CA VAL A 295 10.75 -0.77 -5.42
C VAL A 295 11.42 -1.31 -6.67
N LEU A 296 12.32 -2.26 -6.46
CA LEU A 296 12.89 -3.12 -7.48
C LEU A 296 12.24 -4.50 -7.42
N TYR A 297 11.61 -4.89 -8.52
CA TYR A 297 11.13 -6.24 -8.72
C TYR A 297 12.14 -7.07 -9.52
N VAL A 298 12.40 -8.31 -9.10
CA VAL A 298 13.33 -9.25 -9.78
C VAL A 298 12.59 -10.54 -10.12
N ASP A 299 12.45 -10.83 -11.41
CA ASP A 299 11.60 -11.90 -11.96
C ASP A 299 10.16 -11.84 -11.42
N PRO A 300 9.46 -10.69 -11.55
CA PRO A 300 8.12 -10.55 -10.99
C PRO A 300 7.16 -11.60 -11.55
N GLN A 301 6.42 -12.24 -10.64
CA GLN A 301 5.43 -13.25 -10.96
C GLN A 301 4.01 -12.70 -10.76
N PRO A 302 3.02 -13.20 -11.52
CA PRO A 302 1.60 -12.93 -11.25
C PRO A 302 1.25 -13.23 -9.79
N VAL A 303 0.71 -12.26 -9.07
CA VAL A 303 0.24 -12.45 -7.69
C VAL A 303 -1.25 -12.81 -7.71
N THR A 304 -1.62 -13.91 -7.05
CA THR A 304 -3.01 -14.33 -6.91
C THR A 304 -3.67 -13.80 -5.63
N ASP A 305 -2.87 -13.52 -4.60
CA ASP A 305 -3.30 -12.89 -3.34
C ASP A 305 -2.67 -11.51 -3.19
N PHE A 306 -3.42 -10.47 -3.58
CA PHE A 306 -2.95 -9.08 -3.51
C PHE A 306 -2.62 -8.63 -2.08
N ASN A 307 -3.10 -9.31 -1.04
CA ASN A 307 -2.73 -8.98 0.33
C ASN A 307 -1.24 -9.24 0.60
N LEU A 308 -0.62 -10.20 -0.11
CA LEU A 308 0.81 -10.47 0.00
C LEU A 308 1.67 -9.33 -0.54
N ILE A 309 1.12 -8.48 -1.42
CA ILE A 309 1.85 -7.32 -1.92
C ILE A 309 2.02 -6.30 -0.80
N TRP A 310 1.02 -6.15 0.06
CA TRP A 310 1.11 -5.22 1.19
C TRP A 310 1.98 -5.76 2.33
N ASP A 311 2.15 -7.07 2.44
CA ASP A 311 3.07 -7.70 3.39
C ASP A 311 4.53 -7.31 3.08
N PRO A 312 5.23 -6.59 3.99
CA PRO A 312 6.63 -6.18 3.80
C PRO A 312 7.61 -7.33 3.55
N ALA A 313 7.27 -8.56 3.93
CA ALA A 313 8.06 -9.77 3.65
C ALA A 313 7.34 -10.77 2.73
N GLY A 314 6.25 -10.34 2.08
CA GLY A 314 5.30 -11.24 1.42
C GLY A 314 5.72 -11.77 0.06
N LEU A 315 6.58 -11.05 -0.67
CA LEU A 315 6.96 -11.40 -2.04
C LEU A 315 8.48 -11.44 -2.20
N ASP A 316 9.02 -12.64 -2.48
CA ASP A 316 10.47 -12.87 -2.65
C ASP A 316 11.07 -12.11 -3.83
N PHE A 317 10.26 -11.70 -4.80
CA PHE A 317 10.67 -10.97 -5.99
C PHE A 317 10.50 -9.44 -5.84
N ARG A 318 10.07 -8.95 -4.68
CA ARG A 318 9.87 -7.52 -4.40
C ARG A 318 10.92 -7.06 -3.40
N HIS A 319 11.72 -6.08 -3.79
CA HIS A 319 12.77 -5.52 -2.95
C HIS A 319 12.60 -4.01 -2.86
N SER A 320 12.68 -3.45 -1.67
CA SER A 320 12.88 -2.01 -1.53
C SER A 320 14.20 -1.62 -2.21
N VAL A 321 14.22 -0.46 -2.86
CA VAL A 321 15.47 0.17 -3.29
C VAL A 321 16.21 0.57 -2.02
N GLU A 322 17.29 -0.13 -1.71
CA GLU A 322 18.11 0.09 -0.53
C GLU A 322 19.58 0.09 -0.94
N LYS A 323 20.49 0.40 -0.02
CA LYS A 323 21.94 0.24 -0.29
C LYS A 323 22.32 -1.20 -0.61
N MET A 324 21.51 -2.15 -0.13
CA MET A 324 21.75 -3.58 -0.26
C MET A 324 20.43 -4.35 -0.21
N ILE A 325 20.29 -5.35 -1.08
CA ILE A 325 19.12 -6.22 -1.17
C ILE A 325 19.54 -7.69 -1.02
N CYS A 326 18.61 -8.54 -0.57
CA CYS A 326 18.81 -10.00 -0.50
C CYS A 326 18.10 -10.67 -1.69
N LEU A 327 18.87 -11.28 -2.59
CA LEU A 327 18.39 -12.03 -3.74
C LEU A 327 18.82 -13.50 -3.60
N ASP A 328 17.85 -14.42 -3.61
CA ASP A 328 18.10 -15.86 -3.51
C ASP A 328 19.03 -16.23 -2.32
N GLY A 329 18.90 -15.53 -1.19
CA GLY A 329 19.72 -15.73 0.02
C GLY A 329 21.12 -15.10 -0.02
N LYS A 330 21.45 -14.35 -1.07
CA LYS A 330 22.72 -13.63 -1.24
C LYS A 330 22.50 -12.13 -1.20
N TYR A 331 23.43 -11.42 -0.59
CA TYR A 331 23.37 -9.96 -0.50
C TYR A 331 24.05 -9.31 -1.70
N GLN A 332 23.37 -8.36 -2.30
CA GLN A 332 23.87 -7.54 -3.41
C GLN A 332 23.84 -6.07 -3.00
N ASP A 333 24.90 -5.33 -3.27
CA ASP A 333 24.92 -3.88 -3.17
C ASP A 333 24.16 -3.32 -4.39
N LEU A 334 23.15 -2.50 -4.15
CA LEU A 334 22.30 -1.90 -5.17
C LEU A 334 22.63 -0.41 -5.29
N LYS A 335 22.76 0.07 -6.53
CA LYS A 335 22.73 1.50 -6.84
C LYS A 335 21.77 1.73 -7.99
N VAL A 336 20.96 2.76 -7.87
CA VAL A 336 20.01 3.19 -8.87
C VAL A 336 20.32 4.65 -9.17
N SER A 337 20.31 5.04 -10.45
CA SER A 337 20.39 6.45 -10.79
C SER A 337 19.10 7.16 -10.38
N PRO A 338 19.14 8.41 -9.89
CA PRO A 338 17.96 9.18 -9.53
C PRO A 338 16.82 9.20 -10.57
N THR A 339 17.18 9.21 -11.86
CA THR A 339 16.22 9.20 -12.98
C THR A 339 15.61 7.83 -13.29
N GLY A 340 16.10 6.76 -12.65
CA GLY A 340 15.71 5.36 -12.89
C GLY A 340 16.34 4.70 -14.12
N GLU A 341 17.05 5.44 -14.97
CA GLU A 341 17.55 4.94 -16.26
C GLU A 341 18.63 3.86 -16.15
N THR A 342 19.33 3.80 -15.02
CA THR A 342 20.41 2.83 -14.80
C THR A 342 20.37 2.24 -13.40
N LEU A 343 20.80 0.98 -13.29
CA LEU A 343 21.08 0.35 -12.01
C LEU A 343 22.33 -0.53 -12.08
N THR A 344 22.93 -0.80 -10.93
CA THR A 344 24.01 -1.78 -10.74
C THR A 344 23.67 -2.72 -9.60
N LEU A 345 23.94 -4.00 -9.77
CA LEU A 345 23.95 -4.99 -8.69
C LEU A 345 25.33 -5.66 -8.62
N GLU A 346 25.93 -5.63 -7.43
CA GLU A 346 27.23 -6.23 -7.15
C GLU A 346 27.16 -7.15 -5.93
N PRO A 347 27.82 -8.32 -5.92
CA PRO A 347 27.90 -9.14 -4.71
C PRO A 347 28.45 -8.32 -3.55
N SER A 348 27.69 -8.23 -2.47
CA SER A 348 28.07 -7.42 -1.33
C SER A 348 29.32 -7.99 -0.66
N LYS A 349 30.28 -7.12 -0.38
CA LYS A 349 31.52 -7.47 0.35
C LYS A 349 31.37 -7.37 1.87
N VAL A 350 30.17 -7.01 2.33
CA VAL A 350 29.86 -6.89 3.75
C VAL A 350 29.99 -8.26 4.41
N PRO A 351 30.77 -8.39 5.51
CA PRO A 351 30.82 -9.65 6.26
C PRO A 351 29.44 -10.08 6.73
N LEU A 352 29.19 -11.39 6.75
CA LEU A 352 27.93 -11.97 7.19
C LEU A 352 28.12 -12.62 8.57
N GLY A 353 27.11 -12.46 9.42
CA GLY A 353 26.86 -13.37 10.54
C GLY A 353 25.67 -14.27 10.21
N LEU A 354 25.27 -15.07 11.19
CA LEU A 354 24.11 -15.94 11.12
C LEU A 354 23.08 -15.52 12.16
N VAL A 355 21.81 -15.63 11.80
CA VAL A 355 20.69 -15.47 12.72
C VAL A 355 19.86 -16.73 12.79
N THR A 356 19.42 -17.09 13.98
CA THR A 356 18.46 -18.18 14.21
C THR A 356 17.20 -17.63 14.86
N SER A 357 16.12 -18.39 14.80
CA SER A 357 14.85 -18.05 15.44
C SER A 357 14.27 -19.30 16.08
N PRO A 358 13.64 -19.22 17.27
CA PRO A 358 12.98 -20.38 17.86
C PRO A 358 11.68 -20.77 17.12
N ASN A 359 11.24 -19.94 16.16
CA ASN A 359 9.94 -20.06 15.51
C ASN A 359 9.98 -21.03 14.34
N ALA A 360 8.96 -21.91 14.23
CA ALA A 360 8.94 -23.02 13.28
C ALA A 360 9.17 -22.60 11.82
N ASN A 361 8.34 -21.69 11.30
CA ASN A 361 8.62 -20.93 10.08
C ASN A 361 8.37 -19.46 10.38
N TYR A 362 9.23 -18.58 9.88
CA TYR A 362 9.08 -17.16 10.08
C TYR A 362 9.50 -16.35 8.87
N ARG A 363 8.94 -15.14 8.80
CA ARG A 363 9.37 -14.04 7.95
C ARG A 363 9.52 -12.82 8.83
N ALA A 364 10.61 -12.07 8.69
CA ALA A 364 10.86 -10.88 9.49
C ALA A 364 11.40 -9.76 8.62
N VAL A 365 10.99 -8.53 8.93
CA VAL A 365 11.56 -7.31 8.37
C VAL A 365 12.39 -6.63 9.44
N LEU A 366 13.65 -6.37 9.10
CA LEU A 366 14.66 -5.77 9.95
C LEU A 366 15.13 -4.45 9.33
N HIS A 367 15.52 -3.51 10.16
CA HIS A 367 16.04 -2.20 9.75
C HIS A 367 17.35 -1.89 10.46
N GLY A 368 18.34 -1.39 9.70
CA GLY A 368 19.63 -0.95 10.20
C GLY A 368 20.28 0.06 9.24
N ASP A 369 21.56 0.37 9.43
CA ASP A 369 22.27 1.42 8.66
C ASP A 369 22.35 1.17 7.14
N ARG A 370 22.10 -0.09 6.73
CA ARG A 370 22.08 -0.51 5.32
C ARG A 370 20.69 -0.49 4.69
N GLY A 371 19.66 -0.09 5.43
CA GLY A 371 18.29 -0.05 4.97
C GLY A 371 17.42 -1.12 5.59
N VAL A 372 16.36 -1.49 4.87
CA VAL A 372 15.39 -2.51 5.27
C VAL A 372 15.72 -3.85 4.61
N VAL A 373 15.73 -4.93 5.38
CA VAL A 373 15.97 -6.29 4.88
C VAL A 373 14.84 -7.20 5.35
N ALA A 374 14.25 -7.93 4.40
CA ALA A 374 13.37 -9.06 4.69
C ALA A 374 14.17 -10.35 4.72
N ILE A 375 13.97 -11.16 5.77
CA ILE A 375 14.51 -12.50 5.89
C ILE A 375 13.39 -13.51 6.14
N LYS A 376 13.62 -14.76 5.74
CA LYS A 376 12.76 -15.89 6.03
C LYS A 376 13.61 -17.08 6.45
N GLY A 377 13.06 -17.93 7.30
CA GLY A 377 13.74 -19.13 7.75
C GLY A 377 12.84 -20.03 8.56
N THR A 378 13.43 -21.12 9.04
CA THR A 378 12.79 -22.06 9.95
C THR A 378 13.55 -22.13 11.27
N LYS A 379 12.99 -22.81 12.27
CA LYS A 379 13.67 -23.01 13.56
C LYS A 379 14.98 -23.81 13.45
N ASP A 380 15.10 -24.62 12.39
CA ASP A 380 16.21 -25.55 12.19
C ASP A 380 17.28 -24.96 11.24
N GLU A 381 17.08 -23.73 10.75
CA GLU A 381 17.94 -23.07 9.78
C GLU A 381 18.53 -21.78 10.33
N ALA A 382 19.84 -21.62 10.14
CA ALA A 382 20.52 -20.36 10.34
C ALA A 382 20.45 -19.54 9.04
N VAL A 383 20.03 -18.29 9.13
CA VAL A 383 19.90 -17.38 7.99
C VAL A 383 21.08 -16.41 8.01
N ALA A 384 21.73 -16.20 6.87
CA ALA A 384 22.80 -15.21 6.78
C ALA A 384 22.24 -13.79 6.88
N LEU A 385 22.84 -12.96 7.72
CA LEU A 385 22.49 -11.55 7.86
C LEU A 385 23.77 -10.69 7.91
N PRO A 386 23.81 -9.52 7.26
CA PRO A 386 25.02 -8.71 7.21
C PRO A 386 25.37 -8.15 8.58
N VAL A 387 26.66 -8.06 8.87
CA VAL A 387 27.17 -7.55 10.15
C VAL A 387 26.67 -6.14 10.42
N GLY A 388 26.09 -5.93 11.59
CA GLY A 388 25.48 -4.66 11.96
C GLY A 388 24.52 -4.77 13.14
N GLU A 389 23.91 -3.65 13.49
CA GLU A 389 22.83 -3.57 14.46
C GLU A 389 21.49 -3.51 13.72
N TRP A 390 20.60 -4.47 14.02
CA TRP A 390 19.34 -4.65 13.32
C TRP A 390 18.15 -4.55 14.28
N LYS A 391 17.23 -3.66 13.97
CA LYS A 391 15.98 -3.47 14.71
C LYS A 391 14.86 -4.20 14.01
N LEU A 392 14.09 -4.98 14.75
CA LEU A 392 12.85 -5.58 14.25
C LEU A 392 11.87 -4.47 13.86
N VAL A 393 11.21 -4.63 12.71
CA VAL A 393 10.09 -3.80 12.26
C VAL A 393 8.80 -4.59 12.40
N SER A 394 8.74 -5.77 11.79
CA SER A 394 7.58 -6.66 11.84
C SER A 394 7.99 -8.10 11.57
N TYR A 395 7.13 -9.04 11.92
CA TYR A 395 7.31 -10.44 11.55
C TYR A 395 5.98 -11.17 11.36
N VAL A 396 6.05 -12.31 10.70
CA VAL A 396 5.00 -13.33 10.61
C VAL A 396 5.60 -14.67 11.02
N ILE A 397 4.98 -15.37 11.97
CA ILE A 397 5.23 -16.78 12.25
C ILE A 397 4.15 -17.58 11.53
N ASP A 398 4.55 -18.44 10.60
CA ASP A 398 3.65 -19.29 9.81
C ASP A 398 3.69 -20.74 10.33
N LEU A 399 2.56 -21.18 10.86
CA LEU A 399 2.36 -22.51 11.40
C LEU A 399 1.41 -23.35 10.51
N THR A 400 1.12 -22.89 9.30
CA THR A 400 0.12 -23.52 8.41
C THR A 400 0.40 -24.99 8.12
N ASP A 401 1.67 -25.34 7.88
CA ASP A 401 2.09 -26.73 7.57
C ASP A 401 2.76 -27.43 8.75
N VAL A 402 2.85 -26.77 9.90
CA VAL A 402 3.50 -27.35 11.07
C VAL A 402 2.54 -28.36 11.67
N LYS A 403 2.85 -29.64 11.47
CA LYS A 403 2.18 -30.71 12.23
C LYS A 403 2.37 -30.38 13.70
N PRO A 404 1.30 -30.40 14.49
CA PRO A 404 1.49 -30.21 15.91
C PRO A 404 2.43 -31.28 16.45
N ALA A 405 3.37 -30.87 17.30
CA ALA A 405 4.18 -31.84 18.02
C ALA A 405 3.24 -32.74 18.81
N ASP A 406 3.45 -34.05 18.76
CA ASP A 406 2.68 -35.02 19.54
C ASP A 406 2.64 -34.55 21.00
N GLU A 407 1.49 -34.03 21.44
CA GLU A 407 1.33 -33.65 22.84
C GLU A 407 1.67 -34.89 23.69
N PRO A 408 2.42 -34.75 24.79
CA PRO A 408 2.57 -35.84 25.73
C PRO A 408 1.16 -36.27 26.15
N LYS A 409 0.76 -37.47 25.71
CA LYS A 409 -0.57 -38.03 25.99
C LYS A 409 -0.85 -37.82 27.47
N PRO A 410 -1.92 -37.11 27.85
CA PRO A 410 -2.23 -36.94 29.26
C PRO A 410 -2.34 -38.34 29.86
N GLU A 411 -1.51 -38.63 30.86
CA GLU A 411 -1.64 -39.85 31.65
C GLU A 411 -3.09 -39.96 32.08
N LYS A 412 -3.73 -41.08 31.71
CA LYS A 412 -5.13 -41.36 32.03
C LYS A 412 -5.33 -41.29 33.54
N LYS A 413 -5.71 -40.13 34.07
CA LYS A 413 -6.29 -40.04 35.41
C LYS A 413 -7.74 -40.53 35.36
N PRO A 414 -8.20 -41.30 36.37
CA PRO A 414 -9.55 -41.83 36.41
C PRO A 414 -10.58 -40.69 36.41
N ALA A 415 -11.64 -40.87 35.63
CA ALA A 415 -12.72 -39.91 35.47
C ALA A 415 -13.48 -39.72 36.80
N ALA A 416 -13.36 -38.53 37.39
CA ALA A 416 -14.34 -37.98 38.32
C ALA A 416 -14.42 -36.46 38.10
N ASP A 417 -15.60 -36.03 37.67
CA ASP A 417 -16.18 -34.68 37.71
C ASP A 417 -15.24 -33.46 37.64
N ALA A 418 -15.10 -32.90 36.44
CA ALA A 418 -14.70 -31.50 36.27
C ALA A 418 -15.38 -30.87 35.04
N LYS A 419 -16.26 -29.90 35.31
CA LYS A 419 -16.79 -28.93 34.34
C LYS A 419 -15.62 -28.26 33.61
N LYS A 420 -15.55 -28.42 32.29
CA LYS A 420 -14.49 -27.85 31.44
C LYS A 420 -14.57 -26.32 31.42
N LYS A 421 -13.63 -25.64 32.09
CA LYS A 421 -13.20 -24.28 31.80
C LYS A 421 -12.03 -24.35 30.81
N GLY A 422 -12.25 -23.97 29.55
CA GLY A 422 -11.20 -23.82 28.55
C GLY A 422 -10.92 -22.34 28.32
N GLY A 423 -9.74 -21.86 28.70
CA GLY A 423 -9.25 -20.51 28.39
C GLY A 423 -8.60 -20.44 27.01
N LEU A 424 -8.42 -19.22 26.49
CA LEU A 424 -7.85 -18.89 25.17
C LEU A 424 -6.53 -19.64 24.88
N TRP A 425 -5.64 -19.77 25.86
CA TRP A 425 -4.38 -20.51 25.74
C TRP A 425 -4.54 -22.03 25.67
N SER A 426 -5.59 -22.58 26.30
CA SER A 426 -5.95 -24.01 26.14
C SER A 426 -6.61 -24.31 24.80
N ALA A 427 -7.23 -23.30 24.16
CA ALA A 427 -7.74 -23.40 22.80
C ALA A 427 -6.62 -23.30 21.76
N LEU A 428 -5.59 -22.48 22.00
CA LEU A 428 -4.38 -22.44 21.17
C LEU A 428 -3.60 -23.77 21.25
N GLY A 429 -3.48 -24.35 22.45
CA GLY A 429 -2.92 -25.70 22.64
C GLY A 429 -3.77 -26.81 22.00
N LYS A 430 -5.11 -26.77 22.14
CA LYS A 430 -6.01 -27.80 21.57
C LYS A 430 -6.24 -27.70 20.06
N ALA A 431 -6.21 -26.50 19.48
CA ALA A 431 -6.27 -26.33 18.02
C ALA A 431 -5.00 -26.90 17.35
N LEU A 432 -3.91 -27.01 18.10
CA LEU A 432 -2.71 -27.76 17.77
C LEU A 432 -2.85 -29.25 18.17
N GLY A 433 -4.05 -29.83 18.31
CA GLY A 433 -4.19 -31.23 18.77
C GLY A 433 -5.40 -32.00 18.24
N GLU A 434 -6.46 -31.32 17.78
CA GLU A 434 -7.67 -31.99 17.28
C GLU A 434 -7.87 -31.72 15.77
N THR A 435 -7.59 -32.73 14.96
CA THR A 435 -8.08 -32.84 13.58
C THR A 435 -9.60 -33.01 13.55
N ALA A 436 -10.23 -32.27 12.63
CA ALA A 436 -11.54 -32.51 12.04
C ALA A 436 -12.78 -32.41 12.96
N GLY A 437 -13.14 -31.17 13.31
CA GLY A 437 -14.51 -30.79 13.62
C GLY A 437 -14.88 -29.56 12.80
N GLU A 438 -15.82 -29.71 11.85
CA GLU A 438 -16.32 -28.64 10.99
C GLU A 438 -16.77 -27.43 11.81
N SER A 439 -16.01 -26.33 11.75
CA SER A 439 -16.49 -25.02 12.19
C SER A 439 -17.46 -24.44 11.16
N PRO A 440 -18.50 -23.73 11.59
CA PRO A 440 -19.53 -23.23 10.71
C PRO A 440 -18.95 -22.20 9.74
N LEU A 441 -19.29 -22.43 8.46
CA LEU A 441 -19.10 -21.59 7.28
C LEU A 441 -18.91 -20.09 7.58
N VAL A 442 -17.65 -19.64 7.56
CA VAL A 442 -17.32 -18.25 7.26
C VAL A 442 -17.55 -18.07 5.76
N SER A 443 -18.69 -17.51 5.40
CA SER A 443 -19.05 -17.16 4.03
C SER A 443 -18.09 -16.10 3.49
N GLY A 444 -17.14 -16.50 2.64
CA GLY A 444 -16.25 -15.54 1.97
C GLY A 444 -14.93 -16.09 1.45
N THR A 445 -14.53 -17.32 1.79
CA THR A 445 -13.28 -17.89 1.24
C THR A 445 -13.48 -18.29 -0.22
N MET A 446 -12.72 -17.67 -1.13
CA MET A 446 -12.71 -18.10 -2.53
C MET A 446 -12.20 -19.55 -2.61
N PRO A 447 -12.82 -20.43 -3.43
CA PRO A 447 -12.33 -21.78 -3.64
C PRO A 447 -10.85 -21.75 -4.04
N GLY A 448 -10.00 -22.41 -3.26
CA GLY A 448 -8.55 -22.47 -3.51
C GLY A 448 -7.68 -21.57 -2.63
N GLN A 449 -8.25 -20.70 -1.78
CA GLN A 449 -7.44 -19.92 -0.84
C GLN A 449 -6.88 -20.81 0.28
N ARG A 450 -5.55 -20.76 0.47
CA ARG A 450 -4.87 -21.52 1.53
C ARG A 450 -5.36 -21.07 2.90
N ARG A 451 -5.84 -22.00 3.72
CA ARG A 451 -6.23 -21.75 5.11
C ARG A 451 -4.98 -21.58 5.96
N THR A 452 -4.64 -20.35 6.34
CA THR A 452 -3.40 -20.05 7.05
C THR A 452 -3.55 -20.11 8.56
N THR A 453 -2.57 -20.70 9.23
CA THR A 453 -2.41 -20.61 10.69
C THR A 453 -1.16 -19.78 10.96
N MET A 454 -1.34 -18.55 11.45
CA MET A 454 -0.23 -17.60 11.59
C MET A 454 -0.47 -16.59 12.71
N VAL A 455 0.63 -15.97 13.14
CA VAL A 455 0.62 -14.75 13.96
C VAL A 455 1.55 -13.72 13.32
N ALA A 456 1.07 -12.49 13.19
CA ALA A 456 1.85 -11.35 12.72
C ALA A 456 1.94 -10.31 13.82
N ALA A 457 3.09 -9.63 13.93
CA ALA A 457 3.29 -8.57 14.90
C ALA A 457 4.15 -7.44 14.34
N SER A 458 3.96 -6.25 14.90
CA SER A 458 4.77 -5.05 14.64
C SER A 458 5.59 -4.71 15.87
N ALA A 459 6.89 -4.49 15.66
CA ALA A 459 7.78 -4.06 16.72
C ALA A 459 7.42 -2.65 17.19
N VAL A 460 7.66 -2.39 18.46
CA VAL A 460 7.58 -1.07 19.07
C VAL A 460 8.99 -0.52 19.30
N ASP A 461 9.11 0.77 19.61
CA ASP A 461 10.42 1.40 19.80
C ASP A 461 11.27 0.79 20.91
N SER A 462 10.64 0.21 21.93
CA SER A 462 11.32 -0.48 23.02
C SER A 462 11.85 -1.87 22.65
N CYS A 463 11.46 -2.45 21.49
CA CYS A 463 12.01 -3.74 21.06
C CYS A 463 13.52 -3.61 20.82
N PRO A 464 14.35 -4.48 21.45
CA PRO A 464 15.80 -4.37 21.39
C PRO A 464 16.33 -4.62 19.98
N ALA A 465 17.46 -3.98 19.67
CA ALA A 465 18.22 -4.30 18.47
C ALA A 465 19.03 -5.58 18.67
N VAL A 466 19.23 -6.34 17.58
CA VAL A 466 20.08 -7.52 17.53
C VAL A 466 21.39 -7.14 16.87
N LYS A 467 22.51 -7.44 17.54
CA LYS A 467 23.85 -7.24 16.99
C LYS A 467 24.31 -8.50 16.30
N VAL A 468 24.64 -8.40 15.02
CA VAL A 468 25.15 -9.49 14.20
C VAL A 468 26.63 -9.25 13.95
N ALA A 469 27.47 -10.21 14.34
CA ALA A 469 28.91 -10.17 14.15
C ALA A 469 29.37 -11.23 13.13
N ALA A 470 30.55 -11.00 12.53
CA ALA A 470 31.04 -11.84 11.44
C ALA A 470 31.31 -13.26 11.94
N GLY A 471 30.73 -14.26 11.27
CA GLY A 471 30.90 -15.67 11.63
C GLY A 471 30.26 -16.10 12.95
N GLU A 472 29.55 -15.20 13.64
CA GLU A 472 28.79 -15.54 14.85
C GLU A 472 27.33 -15.85 14.51
N THR A 473 26.69 -16.67 15.36
CA THR A 473 25.25 -16.94 15.30
C THR A 473 24.54 -16.26 16.46
N VAL A 474 23.53 -15.45 16.18
CA VAL A 474 22.71 -14.77 17.19
C VAL A 474 21.23 -15.15 17.04
N VAL A 475 20.51 -15.23 18.16
CA VAL A 475 19.09 -15.56 18.16
C VAL A 475 18.26 -14.28 18.00
N LEU A 476 17.31 -14.29 17.06
CA LEU A 476 16.28 -13.27 16.95
C LEU A 476 15.24 -13.52 18.05
N PRO A 477 15.02 -12.56 18.97
CA PRO A 477 14.30 -12.85 20.21
C PRO A 477 12.77 -12.83 20.08
N PHE A 478 12.20 -12.56 18.90
CA PHE A 478 10.76 -12.36 18.70
C PHE A 478 9.94 -13.66 18.77
N GLY A 479 8.64 -13.51 19.05
CA GLY A 479 7.69 -14.61 19.17
C GLY A 479 7.38 -14.99 20.62
N PRO A 480 7.05 -16.28 20.90
CA PRO A 480 6.65 -16.72 22.24
C PRO A 480 7.70 -16.45 23.34
N PRO A 481 7.27 -16.34 24.62
CA PRO A 481 5.89 -16.36 25.08
C PRO A 481 5.12 -15.08 24.73
N PHE A 482 3.85 -15.25 24.41
CA PHE A 482 2.93 -14.13 24.24
C PHE A 482 2.26 -13.78 25.56
N THR A 483 2.07 -12.49 25.81
CA THR A 483 1.40 -11.95 26.99
C THR A 483 0.21 -11.11 26.57
N THR A 484 -0.83 -11.07 27.39
CA THR A 484 -2.02 -10.24 27.16
C THR A 484 -2.13 -9.17 28.23
N THR A 485 -2.38 -7.93 27.81
CA THR A 485 -2.67 -6.82 28.72
C THR A 485 -4.03 -6.25 28.39
N ALA A 486 -4.90 -6.08 29.39
CA ALA A 486 -6.17 -5.39 29.24
C ALA A 486 -6.08 -4.01 29.90
N THR A 487 -6.41 -2.96 29.17
CA THR A 487 -6.36 -1.58 29.63
C THR A 487 -7.69 -0.87 29.42
N ILE A 488 -7.92 0.22 30.15
CA ILE A 488 -9.04 1.12 29.89
C ILE A 488 -8.62 2.04 28.73
N SER A 489 -9.31 1.94 27.59
CA SER A 489 -9.04 2.80 26.44
C SER A 489 -9.66 4.18 26.63
N HIS A 490 -10.95 4.23 26.99
CA HIS A 490 -11.63 5.46 27.42
C HIS A 490 -12.89 5.18 28.24
N TYR A 491 -13.36 6.19 28.98
CA TYR A 491 -14.67 6.19 29.64
C TYR A 491 -15.54 7.27 28.99
N ASP A 492 -16.73 6.89 28.53
CA ASP A 492 -17.75 7.82 28.06
C ASP A 492 -18.73 8.13 29.20
N PRO A 493 -18.60 9.29 29.88
CA PRO A 493 -19.49 9.65 30.99
C PRO A 493 -20.93 9.95 30.54
N ARG A 494 -21.18 10.21 29.24
CA ARG A 494 -22.53 10.47 28.73
C ARG A 494 -23.35 9.20 28.62
N ARG A 495 -22.67 8.09 28.32
CA ARG A 495 -23.27 6.75 28.20
C ARG A 495 -23.01 5.86 29.41
N ASP A 496 -22.25 6.37 30.40
CA ASP A 496 -21.73 5.59 31.52
C ASP A 496 -21.08 4.28 31.06
N THR A 497 -20.25 4.36 30.02
CA THR A 497 -19.67 3.19 29.34
C THR A 497 -18.16 3.21 29.45
N LEU A 498 -17.59 2.13 29.98
CA LEU A 498 -16.15 1.90 30.03
C LEU A 498 -15.71 1.05 28.85
N TYR A 499 -14.78 1.56 28.05
CA TYR A 499 -14.20 0.84 26.93
C TYR A 499 -12.87 0.23 27.36
N LEU A 500 -12.75 -1.08 27.13
CA LEU A 500 -11.57 -1.85 27.43
C LEU A 500 -10.91 -2.30 26.13
N GLU A 501 -9.60 -2.21 26.09
CA GLU A 501 -8.77 -2.71 24.99
C GLU A 501 -7.91 -3.86 25.50
N MET A 502 -7.64 -4.84 24.64
CA MET A 502 -6.69 -5.91 24.91
C MET A 502 -5.58 -5.87 23.88
N GLU A 503 -4.35 -5.78 24.37
CA GLU A 503 -3.15 -5.94 23.57
C GLU A 503 -2.55 -7.32 23.81
N ILE A 504 -2.00 -7.91 22.75
CA ILE A 504 -1.19 -9.13 22.82
C ILE A 504 0.22 -8.75 22.38
N ALA A 505 1.20 -8.97 23.26
CA ALA A 505 2.60 -8.69 22.99
C ALA A 505 3.43 -9.97 23.03
N ASP A 506 4.47 -10.03 22.21
CA ASP A 506 5.44 -11.12 22.20
C ASP A 506 6.51 -10.96 23.30
N SER A 507 7.49 -11.86 23.34
CA SER A 507 8.60 -11.84 24.31
C SER A 507 9.49 -10.59 24.25
N THR A 508 9.43 -9.82 23.16
CA THR A 508 10.17 -8.59 22.91
C THR A 508 9.32 -7.33 23.11
N GLY A 509 8.03 -7.49 23.40
CA GLY A 509 7.06 -6.40 23.46
C GLY A 509 6.46 -6.01 22.11
N ALA A 510 6.77 -6.72 21.01
CA ALA A 510 6.15 -6.47 19.72
C ALA A 510 4.65 -6.80 19.78
N LEU A 511 3.82 -5.91 19.22
CA LEU A 511 2.37 -6.02 19.31
C LEU A 511 1.82 -6.88 18.18
N VAL A 512 1.04 -7.89 18.53
CA VAL A 512 0.35 -8.75 17.56
C VAL A 512 -0.67 -7.92 16.80
N THR A 513 -0.54 -7.89 15.48
CA THR A 513 -1.41 -7.16 14.54
C THR A 513 -2.39 -8.07 13.83
N ASN A 514 -2.08 -9.36 13.74
CA ASN A 514 -2.99 -10.34 13.15
C ASN A 514 -2.74 -11.73 13.73
N MET A 515 -3.81 -12.52 13.86
CA MET A 515 -3.76 -13.91 14.25
C MET A 515 -4.84 -14.70 13.52
N SER A 516 -4.46 -15.82 12.94
CA SER A 516 -5.36 -16.73 12.21
C SER A 516 -5.06 -18.17 12.56
N ILE A 517 -6.11 -18.99 12.64
CA ILE A 517 -6.07 -20.44 12.80
C ILE A 517 -6.91 -21.03 11.67
N ASN A 518 -6.28 -21.79 10.78
CA ASN A 518 -6.94 -22.39 9.61
C ASN A 518 -7.75 -21.38 8.77
N GLY A 519 -7.22 -20.17 8.60
CA GLY A 519 -7.82 -19.07 7.84
C GLY A 519 -8.91 -18.29 8.59
N GLY A 520 -9.26 -18.69 9.81
CA GLY A 520 -10.23 -17.98 10.66
C GLY A 520 -9.57 -17.24 11.80
N ARG A 521 -10.18 -16.14 12.28
CA ARG A 521 -9.78 -15.52 13.54
C ARG A 521 -9.98 -16.53 14.69
N PRO A 522 -9.09 -16.57 15.70
CA PRO A 522 -9.29 -17.42 16.88
C PRO A 522 -10.60 -17.09 17.60
N GLY A 523 -11.04 -17.94 18.53
CA GLY A 523 -12.17 -17.61 19.39
C GLY A 523 -11.95 -16.30 20.15
N LYS A 524 -13.01 -15.51 20.36
CA LYS A 524 -12.92 -14.21 21.04
C LYS A 524 -12.23 -14.35 22.41
N PRO A 525 -11.25 -13.49 22.71
CA PRO A 525 -10.65 -13.41 24.04
C PRO A 525 -11.72 -13.07 25.09
N LYS A 526 -11.61 -13.64 26.29
CA LYS A 526 -12.57 -13.42 27.37
C LYS A 526 -12.01 -12.50 28.43
N ILE A 527 -12.85 -11.65 28.99
CA ILE A 527 -12.53 -10.82 30.14
C ILE A 527 -13.40 -11.20 31.34
N LYS A 528 -12.78 -11.16 32.51
CA LYS A 528 -13.43 -11.28 33.81
C LYS A 528 -12.93 -10.17 34.71
N ILE A 529 -13.84 -9.32 35.18
CA ILE A 529 -13.56 -8.26 36.14
C ILE A 529 -14.08 -8.72 37.50
N THR A 530 -13.23 -8.65 38.52
CA THR A 530 -13.58 -8.98 39.90
C THR A 530 -13.48 -7.77 40.80
N ASP A 531 -14.29 -7.76 41.86
CA ASP A 531 -14.12 -6.82 42.97
C ASP A 531 -12.88 -7.20 43.81
N PRO A 532 -12.50 -6.37 44.81
CA PRO A 532 -11.36 -6.67 45.69
C PRO A 532 -11.50 -7.99 46.48
N ASP A 533 -12.72 -8.49 46.67
CA ASP A 533 -12.99 -9.77 47.33
C ASP A 533 -12.91 -10.97 46.35
N GLY A 534 -12.61 -10.72 45.08
CA GLY A 534 -12.46 -11.72 44.03
C GLY A 534 -13.80 -12.20 43.43
N LYS A 535 -14.92 -11.57 43.79
CA LYS A 535 -16.23 -11.89 43.21
C LYS A 535 -16.34 -11.29 41.82
N THR A 536 -16.86 -12.07 40.87
CA THR A 536 -17.12 -11.60 39.50
C THR A 536 -18.11 -10.43 39.53
N VAL A 537 -17.69 -9.30 38.97
CA VAL A 537 -18.56 -8.14 38.72
C VAL A 537 -19.08 -8.19 37.28
N ILE A 538 -18.19 -8.44 36.31
CA ILE A 538 -18.50 -8.52 34.89
C ILE A 538 -17.71 -9.68 34.26
N GLU A 539 -18.36 -10.40 33.35
CA GLU A 539 -17.72 -11.32 32.40
C GLU A 539 -18.16 -10.93 30.99
N GLY A 540 -17.26 -11.02 30.02
CA GLY A 540 -17.55 -10.66 28.64
C GLY A 540 -16.48 -11.16 27.67
N ASP A 541 -16.65 -10.79 26.41
CA ASP A 541 -15.74 -11.12 25.33
C ASP A 541 -15.18 -9.82 24.73
N PHE A 542 -13.92 -9.85 24.31
CA PHE A 542 -13.34 -8.82 23.46
C PHE A 542 -13.80 -9.03 22.01
N GLU A 543 -14.02 -7.92 21.31
CA GLU A 543 -14.18 -7.92 19.86
C GLU A 543 -12.83 -7.75 19.17
N TYR A 544 -12.66 -8.39 18.02
CA TYR A 544 -11.50 -8.13 17.17
C TYR A 544 -11.71 -6.83 16.41
N GLY A 545 -10.99 -5.77 16.81
CA GLY A 545 -10.91 -4.48 16.13
C GLY A 545 -9.93 -4.50 14.99
#